data_AF-A0A417J5A7-F1
#
_entry.id   AF-A0A417J5A7-F1
#
_cell.length_a   1.000
_cell.length_b   1.000
_cell.length_c   1.000
_cell.angle_alpha   90.00
_cell.angle_beta   90.00
_cell.angle_gamma   90.00
#
_symmetry.space_group_name_H-M   'P 1'
#
loop_
_entity.id
_entity.type
_entity.pdbx_description
1 polymer ?
#
loop_
_entity_poly.entity_id
_entity_poly.type
_entity_poly.pdbx_seq_one_letter_code
_entity_poly.pdbx_strand_id
1 'polypeptide(L)'
;MILRKSLCQFKLTNPELMSRWSSNNEEPMSHYLNNSCYRALWKCPDCGGEYISSIRDMATGNVDCVYCSMKEVLPGVNSFAVLHPDLMNEWNHLDNYLLCDPDQILDNCITPVCWTCPVCAHDYKCSPKQRILYQKRNMDACTFCKGLRRKERHYI
;
A
#
# COMPACT_ATOMS: atom_id res chain seq x y z
N MET A 1 12.63 51.61 -23.87
CA MET A 1 12.57 50.36 -24.65
C MET A 1 12.87 49.22 -23.69
N ILE A 2 11.83 48.59 -23.15
CA ILE A 2 11.93 47.68 -22.00
C ILE A 2 12.58 46.38 -22.46
N LEU A 3 13.74 46.08 -21.86
CA LEU A 3 14.39 44.78 -21.90
C LEU A 3 13.43 43.71 -21.35
N ARG A 4 13.01 42.77 -22.18
CA ARG A 4 12.64 41.42 -21.71
C ARG A 4 13.55 40.43 -22.40
N LYS A 5 14.74 40.29 -21.81
CA LYS A 5 15.58 39.11 -22.00
C LYS A 5 14.70 37.89 -21.73
N SER A 6 14.61 37.01 -22.72
CA SER A 6 14.14 35.63 -22.55
C SER A 6 15.05 34.96 -21.52
N LEU A 7 14.59 34.92 -20.27
CA LEU A 7 15.11 34.13 -19.16
C LEU A 7 14.02 33.09 -18.91
N CYS A 8 14.20 31.78 -18.87
CA CYS A 8 15.37 30.92 -18.85
C CYS A 8 14.81 29.51 -19.15
N GLN A 9 15.46 28.73 -20.02
CA GLN A 9 15.29 27.27 -20.02
C GLN A 9 15.89 26.74 -18.72
N PHE A 10 15.10 26.67 -17.64
CA PHE A 10 15.52 26.01 -16.41
C PHE A 10 15.39 24.49 -16.60
N LYS A 11 16.45 23.86 -17.12
CA LYS A 11 16.64 22.41 -16.98
C LYS A 11 16.50 22.03 -15.51
N LEU A 12 15.86 20.90 -15.24
CA LEU A 12 15.68 20.42 -13.87
C LEU A 12 17.06 20.11 -13.27
N THR A 13 17.51 20.96 -12.34
CA THR A 13 18.82 20.88 -11.65
C THR A 13 18.66 20.64 -10.16
N ASN A 14 17.44 20.35 -9.68
CA ASN A 14 17.17 20.07 -8.28
C ASN A 14 17.82 18.74 -7.88
N PRO A 15 18.88 18.73 -7.04
CA PRO A 15 19.60 17.52 -6.67
C PRO A 15 18.73 16.50 -5.94
N GLU A 16 17.75 16.97 -5.17
CA GLU A 16 16.83 16.11 -4.43
C GLU A 16 15.94 15.31 -5.38
N LEU A 17 15.40 15.95 -6.42
CA LEU A 17 14.60 15.26 -7.44
C LEU A 17 15.44 14.31 -8.29
N MET A 18 16.67 14.71 -8.63
CA MET A 18 17.61 13.84 -9.34
C MET A 18 17.90 12.56 -8.55
N SER A 19 18.06 12.65 -7.23
CA SER A 19 18.29 11.47 -6.37
C SER A 19 17.12 10.48 -6.39
N ARG A 20 15.91 10.94 -6.72
CA ARG A 20 14.68 10.15 -6.80
C ARG A 20 14.40 9.65 -8.21
N TRP A 21 15.20 10.00 -9.22
CA TRP A 21 15.03 9.47 -10.58
C TRP A 21 15.37 7.98 -10.61
N SER A 22 14.47 7.14 -11.11
CA SER A 22 14.78 5.73 -11.30
C SER A 22 15.77 5.54 -12.47
N SER A 23 16.70 4.59 -12.30
CA SER A 23 17.59 4.10 -13.36
C SER A 23 16.86 3.32 -14.46
N ASN A 24 15.59 2.97 -14.24
CA ASN A 24 14.75 2.23 -15.19
C ASN A 24 14.05 3.14 -16.21
N ASN A 25 14.19 4.47 -16.10
CA ASN A 25 13.75 5.38 -17.15
C ASN A 25 14.68 5.28 -18.36
N GLU A 26 14.10 5.32 -19.56
CA GLU A 26 14.84 5.27 -20.84
C GLU A 26 15.76 6.49 -21.01
N GLU A 27 15.26 7.67 -20.63
CA GLU A 27 15.93 8.95 -20.84
C GLU A 27 16.41 9.55 -19.52
N PRO A 28 17.53 10.31 -19.52
CA PRO A 28 18.00 10.99 -18.33
C PRO A 28 17.08 12.16 -17.97
N MET A 29 16.92 12.41 -16.68
CA MET A 29 16.11 13.52 -16.16
C MET A 29 16.44 14.89 -16.81
N SER A 30 17.71 15.13 -17.16
CA SER A 30 18.18 16.37 -17.76
C SER A 30 17.59 16.71 -19.13
N HIS A 31 16.93 15.75 -19.79
CA HIS A 31 16.21 15.97 -21.05
C HIS A 31 14.88 16.72 -20.85
N TYR A 32 14.40 16.81 -19.61
CA TYR A 32 13.10 17.37 -19.31
C TYR A 32 13.19 18.71 -18.56
N LEU A 33 12.13 19.50 -18.75
CA LEU A 33 11.91 20.73 -17.99
C LEU A 33 11.17 20.43 -16.68
N ASN A 34 11.35 21.30 -15.68
CA ASN A 34 10.72 21.14 -14.36
C ASN A 34 9.19 21.15 -14.38
N ASN A 35 8.57 21.79 -15.36
CA ASN A 35 7.12 21.88 -15.53
C ASN A 35 6.56 20.82 -16.50
N SER A 36 7.38 19.86 -16.91
CA SER A 36 6.98 18.82 -17.84
C SER A 36 5.87 17.93 -17.26
N CYS A 37 4.82 17.70 -18.04
CA CYS A 37 3.77 16.73 -17.71
C CYS A 37 4.18 15.28 -17.98
N TYR A 38 5.41 15.04 -18.48
CA TYR A 38 5.91 13.69 -18.73
C TYR A 38 5.90 12.87 -17.44
N ARG A 39 5.37 11.65 -17.55
CA ARG A 39 5.28 10.68 -16.44
C ARG A 39 6.50 9.79 -16.47
N ALA A 40 7.31 9.88 -15.42
CA ALA A 40 8.54 9.10 -15.25
C ALA A 40 8.41 8.17 -14.05
N LEU A 41 9.31 7.19 -13.96
CA LEU A 41 9.50 6.35 -12.78
C LEU A 41 10.36 7.07 -11.74
N TRP A 42 9.86 7.10 -10.50
CA TRP A 42 10.50 7.71 -9.36
C TRP A 42 10.76 6.68 -8.29
N LYS A 43 11.94 6.68 -7.71
CA LYS A 43 12.30 5.82 -6.59
C LYS A 43 12.14 6.57 -5.28
N CYS A 44 11.39 5.99 -4.36
CA CYS A 44 11.29 6.52 -3.00
C CYS A 44 12.59 6.23 -2.22
N PRO A 45 13.20 7.22 -1.57
CA PRO A 45 14.40 7.01 -0.77
C PRO A 45 14.14 6.20 0.50
N ASP A 46 12.93 6.27 1.05
CA ASP A 46 12.59 5.64 2.33
C ASP A 46 12.24 4.15 2.17
N CYS A 47 11.34 3.84 1.23
CA CYS A 47 10.87 2.47 1.02
C CYS A 47 11.53 1.75 -0.15
N GLY A 48 12.31 2.46 -0.97
CA GLY A 48 12.96 1.91 -2.15
C GLY A 48 12.04 1.59 -3.33
N GLY A 49 10.71 1.70 -3.16
CA GLY A 49 9.72 1.42 -4.19
C GLY A 49 9.74 2.41 -5.34
N GLU A 50 9.47 1.93 -6.55
CA GLU A 50 9.39 2.73 -7.76
C GLU A 50 7.94 2.98 -8.17
N TYR A 51 7.59 4.23 -8.44
CA TYR A 51 6.22 4.61 -8.79
C TYR A 51 6.20 5.70 -9.88
N ILE A 52 5.10 5.76 -10.63
CA ILE A 52 4.97 6.67 -11.76
C ILE A 52 4.34 7.98 -11.32
N SER A 53 5.00 9.10 -11.61
CA SER A 53 4.46 10.45 -11.40
C SER A 53 4.96 11.43 -12.46
N SER A 54 4.26 12.55 -12.62
CA SER A 54 4.70 13.59 -13.55
C SER A 54 5.85 14.41 -12.96
N ILE A 55 6.78 14.85 -13.82
CA ILE A 55 7.92 15.69 -13.41
C ILE A 55 7.43 16.98 -12.75
N ARG A 56 6.42 17.62 -13.32
CA ARG A 56 5.79 18.83 -12.76
C ARG A 56 5.30 18.60 -11.33
N ASP A 57 4.55 17.54 -11.09
CA ASP A 57 3.93 17.34 -9.78
C ASP A 57 5.01 17.04 -8.72
N MET A 58 6.03 16.24 -9.09
CA MET A 58 7.20 15.99 -8.24
C MET A 58 7.98 17.29 -7.97
N ALA A 59 8.17 18.14 -8.97
CA ALA A 59 8.85 19.42 -8.83
C ALA A 59 8.13 20.42 -7.94
N THR A 60 6.79 20.36 -7.90
CA THR A 60 5.98 21.18 -6.98
C THR A 60 5.96 20.65 -5.54
N GLY A 61 6.49 19.46 -5.28
CA GLY A 61 6.46 18.82 -3.95
C GLY A 61 5.09 18.28 -3.54
N ASN A 62 4.11 18.24 -4.45
CA ASN A 62 2.73 17.81 -4.15
C ASN A 62 2.53 16.29 -4.27
N VAL A 63 3.60 15.50 -4.29
CA VAL A 63 3.55 14.05 -4.53
C VAL A 63 4.30 13.30 -3.44
N ASP A 64 3.52 12.68 -2.56
CA ASP A 64 4.02 11.69 -1.62
C ASP A 64 4.22 10.34 -2.31
N CYS A 65 5.13 9.52 -1.77
CA CYS A 65 5.27 8.14 -2.21
C CYS A 65 3.95 7.38 -2.00
N VAL A 66 3.44 6.72 -3.04
CA VAL A 66 2.19 5.96 -3.01
C VAL A 66 2.22 4.79 -2.03
N TYR A 67 3.41 4.21 -1.79
CA TYR A 67 3.61 3.11 -0.86
C TYR A 67 3.66 3.60 0.59
N CYS A 68 4.51 4.60 0.87
CA CYS A 68 4.62 5.17 2.23
C CYS A 68 3.31 5.83 2.69
N SER A 69 2.53 6.39 1.77
CA SER A 69 1.21 6.99 2.06
C SER A 69 0.06 5.97 2.08
N MET A 70 0.35 4.66 2.02
CA MET A 70 -0.65 3.59 2.07
C MET A 70 -1.76 3.74 1.01
N LYS A 71 -1.39 4.21 -0.18
CA LYS A 71 -2.28 4.27 -1.35
C LYS A 71 -2.16 3.03 -2.22
N GLU A 72 -0.95 2.47 -2.32
CA GLU A 72 -0.66 1.25 -3.08
C GLU A 72 0.20 0.28 -2.25
N VAL A 73 0.15 -1.01 -2.64
CA VAL A 73 0.94 -2.08 -2.02
C VAL A 73 2.31 -2.19 -2.68
N LEU A 74 3.33 -2.29 -1.84
CA LEU A 74 4.67 -2.76 -2.16
C LEU A 74 4.92 -4.01 -1.31
N PRO A 75 4.85 -5.22 -1.90
CA PRO A 75 5.05 -6.47 -1.19
C PRO A 75 6.38 -6.49 -0.44
N GLY A 76 6.39 -7.04 0.78
CA GLY A 76 7.57 -7.05 1.65
C GLY A 76 7.84 -5.72 2.39
N VAL A 77 7.08 -4.67 2.11
CA VAL A 77 7.27 -3.35 2.74
C VAL A 77 6.04 -2.87 3.51
N ASN A 78 4.88 -2.81 2.84
CA ASN A 78 3.65 -2.27 3.44
C ASN A 78 2.43 -3.18 3.23
N SER A 79 2.65 -4.43 2.83
CA SER A 79 1.56 -5.39 2.69
C SER A 79 0.92 -5.72 4.03
N PHE A 80 -0.33 -6.19 4.01
CA PHE A 80 -1.05 -6.58 5.21
C PHE A 80 -0.31 -7.67 6.00
N ALA A 81 0.29 -8.65 5.31
CA ALA A 81 1.11 -9.68 5.95
C ALA A 81 2.32 -9.10 6.70
N VAL A 82 2.97 -8.09 6.13
CA VAL A 82 4.13 -7.42 6.74
C VAL A 82 3.72 -6.53 7.91
N LEU A 83 2.59 -5.83 7.80
CA LEU A 83 2.10 -4.92 8.82
C LEU A 83 1.43 -5.64 10.01
N HIS A 84 0.82 -6.80 9.78
CA HIS A 84 0.09 -7.57 10.80
C HIS A 84 0.54 -9.04 10.86
N PRO A 85 1.81 -9.31 11.19
CA PRO A 85 2.34 -10.67 11.26
C PRO A 85 1.64 -11.52 12.34
N ASP A 86 1.09 -10.88 13.37
CA ASP A 86 0.31 -11.53 14.42
C ASP A 86 -1.02 -12.09 13.90
N LEU A 87 -1.66 -11.41 12.95
CA LEU A 87 -2.92 -11.84 12.33
C LEU A 87 -2.72 -12.96 11.29
N MET A 88 -1.50 -13.20 10.82
CA MET A 88 -1.21 -14.28 9.86
C MET A 88 -1.45 -15.67 10.46
N ASN A 89 -1.38 -15.82 11.79
CA ASN A 89 -1.75 -17.06 12.45
C ASN A 89 -3.25 -17.39 12.35
N GLU A 90 -4.09 -16.40 12.07
CA GLU A 90 -5.53 -16.57 11.87
C GLU A 90 -5.90 -16.61 10.38
N TRP A 91 -4.98 -16.33 9.47
CA TRP A 91 -5.29 -16.27 8.04
C TRP A 91 -5.45 -17.67 7.45
N ASN A 92 -6.60 -17.99 6.88
CA ASN A 92 -6.81 -19.28 6.22
C ASN A 92 -6.26 -19.23 4.78
N HIS A 93 -4.98 -19.61 4.61
CA HIS A 93 -4.29 -19.56 3.31
C HIS A 93 -4.95 -20.42 2.22
N LEU A 94 -5.50 -21.58 2.58
CA LEU A 94 -6.11 -22.49 1.61
C LEU A 94 -7.40 -21.89 1.03
N ASP A 95 -8.28 -21.43 1.91
CA ASP A 95 -9.56 -20.84 1.50
C ASP A 95 -9.39 -19.50 0.80
N ASN A 96 -8.33 -18.74 1.16
CA ASN A 96 -8.06 -17.44 0.58
C ASN A 96 -7.21 -17.49 -0.70
N TYR A 97 -6.63 -18.65 -1.06
CA TYR A 97 -5.65 -18.77 -2.15
C TYR A 97 -6.10 -18.11 -3.47
N LEU A 98 -7.38 -18.28 -3.86
CA LEU A 98 -7.94 -17.67 -5.09
C LEU A 98 -8.68 -16.34 -4.83
N LEU A 99 -8.84 -15.93 -3.57
CA LEU A 99 -9.64 -14.77 -3.19
C LEU A 99 -8.77 -13.55 -2.90
N CYS A 100 -7.68 -13.75 -2.17
CA CYS A 100 -6.92 -12.66 -1.61
C CYS A 100 -5.54 -13.14 -1.15
N ASP A 101 -4.49 -12.49 -1.65
CA ASP A 101 -3.12 -12.67 -1.18
C ASP A 101 -2.81 -11.57 -0.13
N PRO A 102 -2.47 -11.93 1.12
CA PRO A 102 -2.17 -10.95 2.16
C PRO A 102 -0.92 -10.12 1.87
N ASP A 103 -0.05 -10.54 0.94
CA ASP A 103 1.09 -9.75 0.48
C ASP A 103 0.74 -8.72 -0.60
N GLN A 104 -0.48 -8.78 -1.15
CA GLN A 104 -0.95 -7.91 -2.25
C GLN A 104 -2.06 -6.95 -1.82
N ILE A 105 -2.31 -6.82 -0.51
CA ILE A 105 -3.35 -5.94 0.03
C ILE A 105 -2.83 -5.03 1.14
N LEU A 106 -3.53 -3.91 1.36
CA LEU A 106 -3.35 -3.02 2.51
C LEU A 106 -4.39 -3.30 3.59
N ASP A 107 -4.18 -2.70 4.76
CA ASP A 107 -5.09 -2.67 5.92
C ASP A 107 -6.50 -2.19 5.60
N ASN A 108 -6.66 -1.36 4.57
CA ASN A 108 -7.96 -0.83 4.18
C ASN A 108 -8.79 -1.81 3.34
N CYS A 109 -8.27 -3.01 3.04
CA CYS A 109 -8.96 -4.03 2.27
C CYS A 109 -10.32 -4.37 2.90
N ILE A 110 -11.37 -4.16 2.11
CA ILE A 110 -12.77 -4.37 2.52
C ILE A 110 -13.32 -5.73 2.09
N THR A 111 -12.61 -6.45 1.22
CA THR A 111 -13.02 -7.77 0.72
C THR A 111 -13.03 -8.76 1.89
N PRO A 112 -14.16 -9.42 2.18
CA PRO A 112 -14.20 -10.46 3.21
C PRO A 112 -13.32 -11.65 2.83
N VAL A 113 -12.47 -12.07 3.75
CA VAL A 113 -11.60 -13.26 3.63
C VAL A 113 -11.92 -14.24 4.75
N CYS A 114 -11.46 -15.48 4.60
CA CYS A 114 -11.61 -16.53 5.60
C CYS A 114 -10.51 -16.43 6.67
N TRP A 115 -10.92 -16.50 7.93
CA TRP A 115 -10.05 -16.50 9.11
C TRP A 115 -10.36 -17.72 9.96
N THR A 116 -9.34 -18.35 10.52
CA THR A 116 -9.48 -19.43 11.50
C THR A 116 -9.37 -18.85 12.91
N CYS A 117 -10.42 -19.02 13.72
CA CYS A 117 -10.41 -18.47 15.07
C CYS A 117 -9.44 -19.24 15.98
N PRO A 118 -8.50 -18.58 16.67
CA PRO A 118 -7.51 -19.26 17.52
C PRO A 118 -8.14 -19.84 18.81
N VAL A 119 -9.33 -19.38 19.19
CA VAL A 119 -10.02 -19.81 20.43
C VAL A 119 -10.92 -21.03 20.20
N CYS A 120 -11.68 -21.05 19.11
CA CYS A 120 -12.68 -22.09 18.86
C CYS A 120 -12.43 -22.91 17.59
N ALA A 121 -11.34 -22.64 16.87
CA ALA A 121 -10.93 -23.30 15.63
C ALA A 121 -11.94 -23.22 14.46
N HIS A 122 -13.05 -22.48 14.59
CA HIS A 122 -14.01 -22.30 13.51
C HIS A 122 -13.54 -21.23 12.54
N ASP A 123 -13.78 -21.48 11.25
CA ASP A 123 -13.57 -20.51 10.19
C ASP A 123 -14.71 -19.50 10.12
N TYR A 124 -14.35 -18.23 10.00
CA TYR A 124 -15.29 -17.12 9.90
C TYR A 124 -14.84 -16.12 8.84
N LYS A 125 -15.81 -15.41 8.25
CA LYS A 125 -15.54 -14.38 7.23
C LYS A 125 -15.54 -12.99 7.86
N CYS A 126 -14.51 -12.22 7.58
CA CYS A 126 -14.34 -10.83 8.00
C CYS A 126 -13.40 -10.14 7.02
N SER A 127 -13.54 -8.83 6.78
CA SER A 127 -12.53 -8.12 5.99
C SER A 127 -11.29 -7.82 6.85
N PRO A 128 -10.08 -7.74 6.26
CA PRO A 128 -8.88 -7.32 6.98
C PRO A 128 -9.07 -6.00 7.73
N LYS A 129 -9.66 -4.99 7.08
CA LYS A 129 -9.99 -3.70 7.71
C LYS A 129 -10.83 -3.85 8.97
N GLN A 130 -11.86 -4.69 8.93
CA GLN A 130 -12.74 -4.92 10.08
C GLN A 130 -12.06 -5.78 11.16
N ARG A 131 -11.22 -6.74 10.77
CA ARG A 131 -10.45 -7.58 11.69
C ARG A 131 -9.47 -6.73 12.52
N ILE A 132 -8.76 -5.80 11.89
CA ILE A 132 -7.90 -4.81 12.57
C ILE A 132 -8.73 -3.94 13.51
N LEU A 133 -9.90 -3.46 13.08
CA LEU A 133 -10.77 -2.61 13.91
C LEU A 133 -11.20 -3.32 15.20
N TYR A 134 -11.58 -4.60 15.11
CA TYR A 134 -11.94 -5.38 16.28
C TYR A 134 -10.76 -5.63 17.21
N GLN A 135 -9.57 -5.90 16.67
CA GLN A 135 -8.36 -6.02 17.46
C GLN A 135 -8.05 -4.72 18.24
N LYS A 136 -8.05 -3.57 17.56
CA LYS A 136 -7.80 -2.26 18.18
C LYS A 136 -8.82 -1.91 19.28
N ARG A 137 -10.04 -2.43 19.18
CA ARG A 137 -11.12 -2.24 20.16
C ARG A 137 -11.20 -3.34 21.21
N ASN A 138 -10.29 -4.31 21.19
CA ASN A 138 -10.32 -5.48 22.05
C ASN A 138 -11.67 -6.23 22.01
N MET A 139 -12.23 -6.39 20.80
CA MET A 139 -13.48 -7.09 20.54
C MET A 139 -13.22 -8.41 19.82
N ASP A 140 -14.04 -9.42 20.07
CA ASP A 140 -13.99 -10.66 19.30
C ASP A 140 -14.33 -10.41 17.83
N ALA A 141 -13.57 -10.98 16.90
CA ALA A 141 -13.95 -10.94 15.48
C ALA A 141 -14.82 -12.14 15.08
N CYS A 142 -14.54 -13.31 15.68
CA CYS A 142 -15.21 -14.56 15.39
C CYS A 142 -16.72 -14.51 15.72
N THR A 143 -17.55 -14.80 14.72
CA THR A 143 -19.02 -14.82 14.86
C THR A 143 -19.51 -15.96 15.77
N PHE A 144 -18.74 -17.04 15.90
CA PHE A 144 -19.04 -18.14 16.83
C PHE A 144 -18.73 -17.76 18.29
N CYS A 145 -17.59 -17.10 18.54
CA CYS A 145 -17.25 -16.62 19.89
C CYS A 145 -18.25 -15.56 20.38
N LYS A 146 -18.73 -14.69 19.48
CA LYS A 146 -19.80 -13.72 19.76
C LYS A 146 -21.17 -14.34 20.04
N GLY A 147 -21.35 -15.64 19.80
CA GLY A 147 -22.68 -16.29 19.89
C GLY A 147 -23.64 -15.92 18.75
N LEU A 148 -23.15 -15.29 17.67
CA LEU A 148 -23.95 -15.00 16.47
C LEU A 148 -24.21 -16.26 15.61
N ARG A 149 -23.42 -17.32 15.83
CA ARG A 149 -23.66 -18.67 15.29
C ARG A 149 -23.68 -19.68 16.45
N ARG A 150 -24.60 -20.64 16.43
CA ARG A 150 -24.63 -21.72 17.42
C ARG A 150 -23.37 -22.56 17.25
N LYS A 151 -22.63 -22.77 18.35
CA LYS A 151 -21.56 -23.78 18.42
C LYS A 151 -22.24 -25.15 18.22
N GLU A 152 -21.77 -25.96 17.26
CA GLU A 152 -22.23 -27.34 17.15
C GLU A 152 -21.83 -28.06 18.45
N ARG A 153 -22.80 -28.26 19.33
CA ARG A 153 -22.63 -29.18 20.45
C ARG A 153 -22.63 -30.58 19.83
N HIS A 154 -21.44 -31.12 19.60
CA HIS A 154 -21.29 -32.54 19.31
C HIS A 154 -21.71 -33.28 20.58
N TYR A 155 -22.92 -33.85 20.57
CA TYR A 155 -23.32 -34.81 21.58
C TYR A 155 -22.68 -36.15 21.19
N ILE A 156 -21.77 -36.65 22.02
CA ILE A 156 -21.27 -38.04 21.99
C ILE A 156 -22.20 -38.87 22.88
#